data_AF-A0A4Q4X3F2-F1
#
_entry.id   AF-A0A4Q4X3F2-F1
#
_cell.length_a   1.000
_cell.length_b   1.000
_cell.length_c   1.000
_cell.angle_alpha   90.00
_cell.angle_beta   90.00
_cell.angle_gamma   90.00
#
_symmetry.space_group_name_H-M   'P 1'
#
loop_
_entity.id
_entity.type
_entity.pdbx_description
1 polymer ?
#
loop_
_entity_poly.entity_id
_entity_poly.type
_entity_poly.pdbx_seq_one_letter_code
_entity_poly.pdbx_strand_id
1 'polypeptide(L)'
;MVADFATSASKRLAVAFISSIGTADRWDARGRGLVPEQRLEDVRLPGNRHGRSKMIGSPILEDAARIGEFPAVSIRVGQVAGPESEASAWNRQEWLPSIVASSVHLSALPSHLAVMERVDWAPLERIAWLVLEVLGFKQNLPAERITGTHLEAGSFSEWIDLLGKIQADDTQSPEKNPAVKIPDSYRRMASAHKVGHGSVVVNMTQTNECSPTIKAIGDITPELITH
;
A
#
# COMPACT_ATOMS: atom_id res chain seq x y z
N MET A 1 8.63 10.82 17.36
CA MET A 1 8.03 10.45 16.06
C MET A 1 9.15 9.97 15.12
N VAL A 2 8.87 9.24 14.02
CA VAL A 2 9.91 8.64 13.14
C VAL A 2 10.98 9.64 12.70
N ALA A 3 10.60 10.89 12.42
CA ALA A 3 11.54 11.95 12.05
C ALA A 3 12.49 12.35 13.20
N ASP A 4 12.00 12.46 14.44
CA ASP A 4 12.83 12.76 15.61
C ASP A 4 13.85 11.65 15.85
N PHE A 5 13.44 10.40 15.63
CA PHE A 5 14.33 9.25 15.71
C PHE A 5 15.38 9.29 14.60
N ALA A 6 14.98 9.56 13.35
CA ALA A 6 15.91 9.68 12.22
C ALA A 6 16.95 10.80 12.42
N THR A 7 16.53 11.92 13.02
CA THR A 7 17.39 13.09 13.25
C THR A 7 18.34 12.88 14.44
N SER A 8 17.89 12.18 15.49
CA SER A 8 18.70 11.95 16.70
C SER A 8 19.54 10.67 16.66
N ALA A 9 19.37 9.83 15.64
CA ALA A 9 20.12 8.58 15.50
C ALA A 9 21.62 8.83 15.32
N SER A 10 22.43 8.03 16.01
CA SER A 10 23.90 8.07 15.89
C SER A 10 24.41 7.58 14.53
N LYS A 11 23.55 6.92 13.74
CA LYS A 11 23.82 6.46 12.37
C LYS A 11 22.86 7.14 11.41
N ARG A 12 23.32 7.37 10.19
CA ARG A 12 22.47 7.90 9.12
C ARG A 12 21.37 6.89 8.78
N LEU A 13 20.12 7.28 8.98
CA LEU A 13 18.95 6.45 8.67
C LEU A 13 18.28 6.93 7.39
N ALA A 14 18.06 6.01 6.45
CA ALA A 14 17.21 6.25 5.30
C ALA A 14 15.77 5.83 5.65
N VAL A 15 14.79 6.69 5.36
CA VAL A 15 13.38 6.48 5.74
C VAL A 15 12.52 6.37 4.49
N ALA A 16 11.83 5.24 4.32
CA ALA A 16 10.78 5.10 3.32
C ALA A 16 9.41 5.27 3.97
N PHE A 17 8.58 6.14 3.38
CA PHE A 17 7.17 6.26 3.72
C PHE A 17 6.32 5.65 2.63
N ILE A 18 5.54 4.64 3.01
CA ILE A 18 4.57 4.01 2.10
C ILE A 18 3.33 4.91 2.06
N SER A 19 3.25 5.70 1.00
CA SER A 19 2.11 6.54 0.64
C SER A 19 1.15 5.77 -0.28
N SER A 20 0.16 6.45 -0.84
CA SER A 20 -0.85 5.84 -1.71
C SER A 20 -1.07 6.67 -2.97
N ILE A 21 -1.33 6.02 -4.11
CA ILE A 21 -1.82 6.72 -5.31
C ILE A 21 -3.14 7.47 -5.03
N GLY A 22 -3.89 7.07 -4.00
CA GLY A 22 -5.11 7.75 -3.58
C GLY A 22 -4.90 9.17 -3.05
N THR A 23 -3.65 9.58 -2.86
CA THR A 23 -3.29 11.00 -2.64
C THR A 23 -3.62 11.88 -3.86
N ALA A 24 -3.75 11.27 -5.04
CA ALA A 24 -3.98 11.93 -6.32
C ALA A 24 -5.35 11.60 -6.93
N ASP A 25 -6.32 11.08 -6.16
CA ASP A 25 -7.65 10.62 -6.66
C ASP A 25 -8.34 11.62 -7.61
N ARG A 26 -8.24 12.92 -7.32
CA ARG A 26 -8.88 14.00 -8.08
C ARG A 26 -7.91 14.75 -8.98
N TRP A 27 -6.81 14.12 -9.36
CA TRP A 27 -5.87 14.71 -10.31
C TRP A 27 -6.52 14.88 -11.68
N ASP A 28 -6.43 16.08 -12.22
CA ASP A 28 -6.93 16.38 -13.56
C ASP A 28 -5.92 15.93 -14.62
N ALA A 29 -5.98 14.66 -15.00
CA ALA A 29 -5.10 14.10 -16.00
C ALA A 29 -5.27 14.76 -17.39
N ARG A 30 -6.45 15.32 -17.70
CA ARG A 30 -6.71 15.95 -19.00
C ARG A 30 -6.09 17.35 -19.09
N GLY A 31 -6.15 18.11 -18.02
CA GLY A 31 -5.57 19.46 -17.95
C GLY A 31 -4.11 19.50 -17.53
N ARG A 32 -3.63 18.50 -16.76
CA ARG A 32 -2.29 18.52 -16.13
C ARG A 32 -1.36 17.40 -16.58
N GLY A 33 -1.83 16.45 -17.39
CA GLY A 33 -1.07 15.27 -17.77
C GLY A 33 -0.93 14.24 -16.64
N LEU A 34 0.06 13.36 -16.75
CA LEU A 34 0.30 12.30 -15.77
C LEU A 34 0.60 12.87 -14.37
N VAL A 35 0.22 12.13 -13.33
CA VAL A 35 0.59 12.55 -11.96
C VAL A 35 2.12 12.53 -11.84
N PRO A 36 2.75 13.65 -11.44
CA PRO A 36 4.20 13.71 -11.28
C PRO A 36 4.67 12.79 -10.16
N GLU A 37 5.90 12.25 -10.25
CA GLU A 37 6.55 11.50 -9.16
C GLU A 37 6.98 12.41 -7.99
N GLN A 38 7.03 13.72 -8.22
CA GLN A 38 7.35 14.73 -7.22
C GLN A 38 6.23 14.92 -6.17
N ARG A 39 6.59 15.60 -5.07
CA ARG A 39 5.68 16.04 -4.01
C ARG A 39 4.42 16.67 -4.57
N LEU A 40 3.27 16.23 -4.08
CA LEU A 40 1.99 16.88 -4.31
C LEU A 40 1.72 17.89 -3.19
N GLU A 41 1.32 19.10 -3.55
CA GLU A 41 0.99 20.16 -2.57
C GLU A 41 -0.52 20.37 -2.40
N ASP A 42 -1.33 19.93 -3.37
CA ASP A 42 -2.77 20.17 -3.34
C ASP A 42 -3.49 19.13 -2.46
N VAL A 43 -3.71 19.49 -1.19
CA VAL A 43 -4.37 18.65 -0.18
C VAL A 43 -5.85 18.34 -0.48
N ARG A 44 -6.43 18.92 -1.54
CA ARG A 44 -7.81 18.65 -1.98
C ARG A 44 -7.91 17.47 -2.93
N LEU A 45 -6.77 17.00 -3.46
CA LEU A 45 -6.68 15.88 -4.40
C LEU A 45 -7.23 14.55 -3.84
N PRO A 46 -6.98 14.16 -2.59
CA PRO A 46 -7.43 12.85 -2.12
C PRO A 46 -8.96 12.79 -1.95
N GLY A 47 -9.56 11.74 -2.50
CA GLY A 47 -11.01 11.54 -2.52
C GLY A 47 -11.54 10.84 -1.27
N ASN A 48 -10.69 10.11 -0.55
CA ASN A 48 -11.07 9.33 0.62
C ASN A 48 -10.18 9.62 1.86
N ARG A 49 -10.59 9.13 3.03
CA ARG A 49 -9.87 9.37 4.30
C ARG A 49 -8.46 8.78 4.32
N HIS A 50 -8.26 7.62 3.67
CA HIS A 50 -6.94 6.98 3.59
C HIS A 50 -5.98 7.82 2.72
N GLY A 51 -6.41 8.26 1.55
CA GLY A 51 -5.62 9.16 0.70
C GLY A 51 -5.29 10.47 1.43
N ARG A 52 -6.23 11.04 2.19
CA ARG A 52 -5.98 12.24 3.00
C ARG A 52 -4.95 12.03 4.09
N SER A 53 -4.98 10.90 4.81
CA SER A 53 -3.98 10.64 5.84
C SER A 53 -2.58 10.44 5.26
N LYS A 54 -2.46 9.76 4.11
CA LYS A 54 -1.19 9.62 3.37
C LYS A 54 -0.69 10.95 2.80
N MET A 55 -1.60 11.80 2.33
CA MET A 55 -1.30 13.13 1.78
C MET A 55 -0.73 14.06 2.85
N ILE A 56 -1.23 13.99 4.08
CA ILE A 56 -0.69 14.81 5.17
C ILE A 56 0.67 14.27 5.65
N GLY A 57 0.84 12.95 5.69
CA GLY A 57 2.07 12.33 6.19
C GLY A 57 3.30 12.53 5.29
N SER A 58 3.12 12.52 3.96
CA SER A 58 4.27 12.61 3.03
C SER A 58 5.02 13.94 3.14
N PRO A 59 4.35 15.12 3.04
CA PRO A 59 4.97 16.43 3.20
C PRO A 59 5.66 16.62 4.56
N ILE A 60 5.04 16.12 5.64
CA ILE A 60 5.61 16.22 6.98
C ILE A 60 6.95 15.49 7.05
N LEU A 61 7.01 14.25 6.53
CA LEU A 61 8.26 13.51 6.51
C LEU A 61 9.29 14.17 5.60
N GLU A 62 8.90 14.61 4.41
CA GLU A 62 9.81 15.26 3.45
C GLU A 62 10.40 16.56 4.02
N ASP A 63 9.58 17.38 4.68
CA ASP A 63 10.03 18.61 5.33
C ASP A 63 10.94 18.30 6.52
N ALA A 64 10.60 17.29 7.33
CA ALA A 64 11.44 16.88 8.44
C ALA A 64 12.77 16.27 7.97
N ALA A 65 12.77 15.51 6.88
CA ALA A 65 13.96 14.95 6.25
C ALA A 65 14.90 16.02 5.71
N ARG A 66 14.33 17.07 5.10
CA ARG A 66 15.07 18.24 4.63
C ARG A 66 15.72 19.01 5.79
N ILE A 67 14.99 19.21 6.89
CA ILE A 67 15.50 19.95 8.07
C ILE A 67 16.50 19.12 8.87
N GLY A 68 16.22 17.83 9.06
CA GLY A 68 17.04 16.88 9.82
C GLY A 68 18.15 16.23 8.99
N GLU A 69 18.32 16.63 7.73
CA GLU A 69 19.36 16.18 6.79
C GLU A 69 19.48 14.65 6.64
N PHE A 70 18.37 13.93 6.72
CA PHE A 70 18.33 12.48 6.52
C PHE A 70 17.69 12.10 5.17
N PRO A 71 18.13 11.01 4.50
CA PRO A 71 17.49 10.54 3.27
C PRO A 71 16.06 10.07 3.56
N ALA A 72 15.09 10.59 2.82
CA ALA A 72 13.72 10.10 2.87
C ALA A 72 13.09 10.01 1.48
N VAL A 73 12.13 9.09 1.35
CA VAL A 73 11.34 8.91 0.13
C VAL A 73 9.89 8.61 0.48
N SER A 74 8.97 9.17 -0.30
CA SER A 74 7.55 8.82 -0.26
C SER A 74 7.20 7.98 -1.49
N ILE A 75 6.76 6.74 -1.26
CA ILE A 75 6.44 5.78 -2.32
C ILE A 75 4.93 5.65 -2.38
N ARG A 76 4.29 6.15 -3.46
CA ARG A 76 2.84 6.04 -3.64
C ARG A 76 2.48 4.69 -4.24
N VAL A 77 1.99 3.79 -3.40
CA VAL A 77 1.62 2.44 -3.81
C VAL A 77 0.17 2.41 -4.31
N GLY A 78 -0.02 1.68 -5.42
CA GLY A 78 -1.32 1.37 -6.00
C GLY A 78 -1.99 0.18 -5.32
N GLN A 79 -2.80 -0.56 -6.08
CA GLN A 79 -3.34 -1.82 -5.57
C GLN A 79 -2.23 -2.85 -5.46
N VAL A 80 -2.11 -3.46 -4.28
CA VAL A 80 -1.23 -4.60 -4.04
C VAL A 80 -1.97 -5.86 -4.48
N ALA A 81 -1.37 -6.61 -5.40
CA ALA A 81 -1.90 -7.89 -5.85
C ALA A 81 -1.53 -9.01 -4.86
N GLY A 82 -1.94 -10.22 -5.20
CA GLY A 82 -1.52 -11.42 -4.49
C GLY A 82 -0.01 -11.60 -4.51
N PRO A 83 0.48 -12.49 -3.64
CA PRO A 83 1.88 -12.85 -3.63
C PRO A 83 2.27 -13.64 -4.87
N GLU A 84 3.51 -13.50 -5.30
CA GLU A 84 4.12 -14.38 -6.31
C GLU A 84 4.47 -15.77 -5.73
N SER A 85 4.60 -15.86 -4.40
CA SER A 85 4.93 -17.11 -3.71
C SER A 85 3.68 -17.88 -3.33
N GLU A 86 3.68 -19.19 -3.61
CA GLU A 86 2.63 -20.13 -3.18
C GLU A 86 2.48 -20.23 -1.65
N ALA A 87 3.49 -19.80 -0.89
CA ALA A 87 3.49 -19.86 0.57
C ALA A 87 2.76 -18.67 1.23
N SER A 88 2.25 -17.73 0.45
CA SER A 88 1.55 -16.54 0.94
C SER A 88 0.15 -16.47 0.33
N ALA A 89 -0.76 -15.73 0.96
CA ALA A 89 -2.15 -15.58 0.51
C ALA A 89 -2.53 -14.11 0.39
N TRP A 90 -3.54 -13.81 -0.41
CA TRP A 90 -4.15 -12.48 -0.40
C TRP A 90 -4.61 -12.11 1.00
N ASN A 91 -4.51 -10.82 1.33
CA ASN A 91 -5.16 -10.30 2.52
C ASN A 91 -6.68 -10.46 2.37
N ARG A 92 -7.26 -11.43 3.06
CA ARG A 92 -8.69 -11.80 2.96
C ARG A 92 -9.64 -10.66 3.35
N GLN A 93 -9.16 -9.63 4.03
CA GLN A 93 -9.94 -8.45 4.40
C GLN A 93 -9.91 -7.35 3.33
N GLU A 94 -9.19 -7.56 2.22
CA GLU A 94 -9.18 -6.63 1.09
C GLU A 94 -10.45 -6.72 0.25
N TRP A 95 -10.71 -5.63 -0.47
CA TRP A 95 -11.92 -5.46 -1.26
C TRP A 95 -12.07 -6.51 -2.36
N LEU A 96 -10.99 -6.89 -3.05
CA LEU A 96 -11.06 -7.83 -4.18
C LEU A 96 -11.30 -9.28 -3.72
N PRO A 97 -10.51 -9.86 -2.80
CA PRO A 97 -10.82 -11.19 -2.25
C PRO A 97 -12.21 -11.27 -1.66
N SER A 98 -12.69 -10.18 -1.04
CA SER A 98 -14.05 -10.10 -0.51
C SER A 98 -15.13 -10.15 -1.59
N ILE A 99 -14.91 -9.52 -2.75
CA ILE A 99 -15.81 -9.64 -3.92
C ILE A 99 -15.81 -11.08 -4.43
N VAL A 100 -14.64 -11.69 -4.65
CA VAL A 100 -14.51 -13.07 -5.14
C VAL A 100 -15.23 -14.05 -4.20
N ALA A 101 -14.96 -13.96 -2.89
CA ALA A 101 -15.61 -14.80 -1.89
C ALA A 101 -17.15 -14.61 -1.85
N SER A 102 -17.62 -13.37 -1.97
CA SER A 102 -19.05 -13.07 -2.00
C SER A 102 -19.71 -13.61 -3.27
N SER A 103 -19.02 -13.56 -4.41
CA SER A 103 -19.55 -14.03 -5.69
C SER A 103 -19.76 -15.54 -5.73
N VAL A 104 -18.92 -16.32 -5.03
CA VAL A 104 -19.16 -17.75 -4.83
C VAL A 104 -20.47 -17.97 -4.06
N HIS A 105 -20.71 -17.19 -3.00
CA HIS A 105 -21.93 -17.30 -2.20
C HIS A 105 -23.18 -16.82 -2.96
N LEU A 106 -23.06 -15.77 -3.77
CA LEU A 106 -24.15 -15.16 -4.53
C LEU A 106 -24.40 -15.84 -5.89
N SER A 107 -23.52 -16.74 -6.33
CA SER A 107 -23.52 -17.32 -7.68
C SER A 107 -23.53 -16.26 -8.80
N ALA A 108 -22.93 -15.10 -8.53
CA ALA A 108 -22.90 -13.96 -9.46
C ALA A 108 -21.64 -13.10 -9.24
N LEU A 109 -20.96 -12.75 -10.33
CA LEU A 109 -19.88 -11.75 -10.35
C LEU A 109 -20.43 -10.39 -10.80
N PRO A 110 -19.88 -9.27 -10.30
CA PRO A 110 -20.20 -7.96 -10.85
C PRO A 110 -19.71 -7.87 -12.30
N SER A 111 -20.45 -7.18 -13.15
CA SER A 111 -20.06 -7.00 -14.56
C SER A 111 -18.89 -6.03 -14.75
N HIS A 112 -18.57 -5.23 -13.73
CA HIS A 112 -17.47 -4.24 -13.68
C HIS A 112 -16.94 -4.09 -12.25
N LEU A 113 -15.67 -3.69 -12.10
CA LEU A 113 -14.97 -3.42 -10.83
C LEU A 113 -14.96 -1.93 -10.44
N ALA A 114 -15.84 -1.13 -11.05
CA ALA A 114 -15.98 0.31 -10.82
C ALA A 114 -14.65 1.07 -11.04
N VAL A 115 -14.18 1.85 -10.06
CA VAL A 115 -12.93 2.63 -10.20
C VAL A 115 -11.66 1.78 -10.26
N MET A 116 -11.77 0.46 -10.10
CA MET A 116 -10.67 -0.51 -10.19
C MET A 116 -10.74 -1.35 -11.47
N GLU A 117 -11.48 -0.93 -12.50
CA GLU A 117 -11.57 -1.62 -13.80
C GLU A 117 -10.21 -1.78 -14.47
N ARG A 118 -9.30 -0.82 -14.25
CA ARG A 118 -7.93 -0.90 -14.73
C ARG A 118 -7.07 -1.70 -13.76
N VAL A 119 -6.48 -2.78 -14.28
CA VAL A 119 -5.60 -3.68 -13.52
C VAL A 119 -4.15 -3.19 -13.63
N ASP A 120 -3.81 -2.13 -12.89
CA ASP A 120 -2.43 -1.68 -12.68
C ASP A 120 -1.94 -2.11 -11.29
N TRP A 121 -1.95 -3.42 -11.03
CA TRP A 121 -1.63 -3.94 -9.70
C TRP A 121 -0.18 -4.45 -9.68
N ALA A 122 0.43 -4.47 -8.51
CA ALA A 122 1.78 -5.00 -8.35
C ALA A 122 1.80 -6.05 -7.24
N PRO A 123 2.46 -7.22 -7.44
CA PRO A 123 2.63 -8.20 -6.39
C PRO A 123 3.36 -7.63 -5.18
N LEU A 124 3.02 -8.14 -4.00
CA LEU A 124 3.58 -7.67 -2.72
C LEU A 124 5.11 -7.74 -2.70
N GLU A 125 5.69 -8.83 -3.20
CA GLU A 125 7.13 -9.06 -3.25
C GLU A 125 7.82 -8.00 -4.11
N ARG A 126 7.21 -7.61 -5.23
CA ARG A 126 7.73 -6.57 -6.12
C ARG A 126 7.74 -5.21 -5.45
N ILE A 127 6.69 -4.88 -4.71
CA ILE A 127 6.63 -3.64 -3.93
C ILE A 127 7.67 -3.65 -2.80
N ALA A 128 7.84 -4.78 -2.11
CA ALA A 128 8.85 -4.91 -1.06
C ALA A 128 10.27 -4.70 -1.62
N TRP A 129 10.57 -5.31 -2.77
CA TRP A 129 11.84 -5.10 -3.47
C TRP A 129 12.04 -3.66 -3.92
N LEU A 130 11.01 -3.02 -4.48
CA LEU A 130 11.07 -1.59 -4.82
C LEU A 130 11.50 -0.74 -3.62
N VAL A 131 10.90 -0.96 -2.45
CA VAL A 131 11.25 -0.21 -1.23
C VAL A 131 12.72 -0.39 -0.89
N LEU A 132 13.23 -1.63 -0.96
CA LEU A 132 14.64 -1.93 -0.69
C LEU A 132 15.57 -1.25 -1.72
N GLU A 133 15.26 -1.37 -3.01
CA GLU A 133 16.04 -0.78 -4.10
C GLU A 133 16.12 0.74 -3.99
N VAL A 134 14.99 1.40 -3.71
CA VAL A 134 14.93 2.86 -3.54
C VAL A 134 15.71 3.32 -2.30
N LEU A 135 15.74 2.50 -1.24
CA LEU A 135 16.57 2.75 -0.05
C LEU A 135 18.06 2.42 -0.28
N GLY A 136 18.43 1.97 -1.47
CA GLY A 136 19.82 1.71 -1.87
C GLY A 136 20.30 0.28 -1.59
N PHE A 137 19.41 -0.63 -1.20
CA PHE A 137 19.74 -2.06 -1.08
C PHE A 137 19.76 -2.70 -2.47
N LYS A 138 20.92 -3.19 -2.89
CA LYS A 138 21.13 -3.78 -4.23
C LYS A 138 21.42 -5.29 -4.22
N GLN A 139 21.42 -5.92 -3.04
CA GLN A 139 21.70 -7.36 -2.92
C GLN A 139 20.41 -8.15 -2.92
N ASN A 140 20.27 -9.07 -3.90
CA ASN A 140 19.26 -10.11 -3.87
C ASN A 140 19.78 -11.26 -2.98
N LEU A 141 19.30 -11.34 -1.75
CA LEU A 141 19.64 -12.45 -0.86
C LEU A 141 18.56 -13.53 -1.01
N PRO A 142 18.95 -14.79 -1.29
CA PRO A 142 18.00 -15.91 -1.26
C PRO A 142 17.30 -15.93 0.10
N ALA A 143 15.99 -16.21 0.13
CA ALA A 143 15.21 -16.24 1.37
C ALA A 143 15.84 -17.18 2.42
N GLU A 144 16.54 -18.24 1.99
CA GLU A 144 17.24 -19.18 2.88
C GLU A 144 18.46 -18.58 3.58
N ARG A 145 19.02 -17.46 3.07
CA ARG A 145 20.11 -16.71 3.74
C ARG A 145 19.58 -15.64 4.68
N ILE A 146 18.28 -15.35 4.69
CA ILE A 146 17.62 -14.54 5.72
C ILE A 146 17.38 -15.45 6.94
N THR A 147 18.45 -16.00 7.50
CA THR A 147 18.42 -16.61 8.82
C THR A 147 18.40 -15.46 9.82
N GLY A 148 17.22 -15.19 10.38
CA GLY A 148 16.91 -14.16 11.37
C GLY A 148 18.08 -13.30 11.85
N THR A 149 18.20 -12.08 11.34
CA THR A 149 18.84 -11.01 12.11
C THR A 149 17.94 -10.69 13.29
N HIS A 150 18.30 -11.21 14.46
CA HIS A 150 17.72 -10.83 15.75
C HIS A 150 17.82 -9.31 15.92
N LEU A 151 16.71 -8.60 15.79
CA LEU A 151 16.46 -7.40 16.57
C LEU A 151 15.83 -7.91 17.87
N GLU A 152 16.56 -7.83 18.99
CA GLU A 152 15.99 -8.11 20.32
C GLU A 152 14.89 -7.08 20.62
N ALA A 153 13.67 -7.39 20.21
CA ALA A 153 12.46 -6.87 20.83
C ALA A 153 12.21 -7.70 22.09
N GLY A 154 11.82 -7.03 23.18
CA GLY A 154 11.57 -7.64 24.50
C GLY A 154 10.62 -8.85 24.44
N SER A 155 10.63 -9.63 25.52
CA SER A 155 10.02 -10.95 25.56
C SER A 155 8.52 -10.93 25.24
N PHE A 156 8.04 -11.96 24.54
CA PHE A 156 6.62 -12.14 24.19
C PHE A 156 5.70 -12.09 25.43
N SER A 157 6.21 -12.49 26.61
CA SER A 157 5.53 -12.37 27.90
C SER A 157 5.27 -10.91 28.32
N GLU A 158 6.23 -10.01 28.13
CA GLU A 158 6.07 -8.58 28.48
C GLU A 158 5.08 -7.86 27.55
N TRP A 159 4.94 -8.36 26.32
CA TRP A 159 3.98 -7.85 25.33
C TRP A 159 2.54 -8.32 25.64
N ILE A 160 2.38 -9.57 26.06
CA ILE A 160 1.09 -10.15 26.51
C ILE A 160 0.55 -9.40 27.75
N ASP A 161 1.42 -9.06 28.71
CA ASP A 161 1.04 -8.30 29.92
C ASP A 161 0.59 -6.86 29.62
N LEU A 162 1.03 -6.28 28.49
CA LEU A 162 0.61 -4.96 28.03
C LEU A 162 -0.75 -5.01 27.32
N LEU A 163 -1.03 -6.08 26.58
CA LEU A 163 -2.29 -6.29 25.87
C LEU A 163 -3.44 -6.67 26.82
N GLY A 164 -3.16 -7.39 27.90
CA GLY A 164 -4.14 -7.72 28.94
C GLY A 164 -4.73 -6.49 29.67
N LYS A 165 -4.14 -5.30 29.49
CA LYS A 165 -4.61 -4.02 30.08
C LYS A 165 -5.57 -3.24 29.17
N ILE A 166 -5.85 -3.69 27.94
CA ILE A 166 -6.71 -2.99 26.98
C ILE A 166 -7.84 -3.92 26.52
N GLN A 167 -8.89 -3.94 27.34
CA GLN A 167 -10.26 -4.37 27.05
C GLN A 167 -10.51 -5.78 26.50
N ALA A 168 -11.05 -6.60 27.42
CA ALA A 168 -12.21 -7.44 27.14
C ALA A 168 -13.36 -6.60 26.55
N ASP A 169 -13.93 -7.00 25.41
CA ASP A 169 -15.26 -7.63 25.37
C ASP A 169 -15.60 -8.14 23.95
N ASP A 170 -16.47 -9.15 23.94
CA ASP A 170 -17.00 -10.08 22.92
C ASP A 170 -17.64 -9.40 21.68
N THR A 171 -17.91 -9.99 20.49
CA THR A 171 -18.54 -11.28 20.14
C THR A 171 -18.49 -11.54 18.61
N GLN A 172 -18.48 -12.82 18.25
CA GLN A 172 -18.42 -13.38 16.89
C GLN A 172 -19.68 -13.13 16.04
N SER A 173 -19.47 -12.76 14.77
CA SER A 173 -20.38 -12.86 13.60
C SER A 173 -19.82 -12.36 12.23
N PRO A 174 -18.55 -11.93 12.04
CA PRO A 174 -18.06 -11.55 10.70
C PRO A 174 -17.35 -12.60 9.83
N GLU A 175 -17.14 -13.84 10.30
CA GLU A 175 -16.20 -14.76 9.62
C GLU A 175 -16.74 -15.39 8.32
N LYS A 176 -18.06 -15.52 8.16
CA LYS A 176 -18.64 -16.21 6.99
C LYS A 176 -18.73 -15.37 5.73
N ASN A 177 -18.61 -14.04 5.83
CA ASN A 177 -18.60 -13.15 4.67
C ASN A 177 -17.84 -11.84 4.98
N PRO A 178 -16.54 -11.75 4.65
CA PRO A 178 -15.73 -10.57 4.94
C PRO A 178 -16.19 -9.30 4.22
N ALA A 179 -16.96 -9.40 3.13
CA ALA A 179 -17.49 -8.23 2.41
C ALA A 179 -18.49 -7.41 3.23
N VAL A 180 -19.13 -8.00 4.25
CA VAL A 180 -20.05 -7.29 5.16
C VAL A 180 -19.32 -6.24 6.01
N LYS A 181 -17.99 -6.35 6.15
CA LYS A 181 -17.17 -5.40 6.94
C LYS A 181 -16.88 -4.09 6.20
N ILE A 182 -16.99 -4.05 4.87
CA ILE A 182 -16.56 -2.90 4.05
C ILE A 182 -17.61 -2.36 3.03
N PRO A 183 -18.93 -2.40 3.30
CA PRO A 183 -19.96 -1.94 2.35
C PRO A 183 -19.82 -0.45 1.98
N ASP A 184 -19.35 0.38 2.91
CA ASP A 184 -19.12 1.81 2.66
C ASP A 184 -17.99 2.06 1.68
N SER A 185 -16.97 1.20 1.65
CA SER A 185 -15.88 1.28 0.66
C SER A 185 -16.42 0.99 -0.74
N TYR A 186 -17.23 -0.06 -0.89
CA TYR A 186 -17.86 -0.39 -2.18
C TYR A 186 -18.80 0.71 -2.68
N ARG A 187 -19.65 1.27 -1.80
CA ARG A 187 -20.54 2.39 -2.15
C ARG A 187 -19.75 3.61 -2.63
N ARG A 188 -18.62 3.90 -1.99
CA ARG A 188 -17.74 5.02 -2.38
C ARG A 188 -17.09 4.77 -3.74
N MET A 189 -16.58 3.57 -3.97
CA MET A 189 -16.00 3.17 -5.26
C MET A 189 -17.02 3.28 -6.39
N ALA A 190 -18.23 2.74 -6.19
CA ALA A 190 -19.32 2.85 -7.17
C ALA A 190 -19.77 4.30 -7.41
N SER A 191 -19.81 5.14 -6.37
CA SER A 191 -20.20 6.55 -6.50
C SER A 191 -19.15 7.37 -7.23
N ALA A 192 -17.85 7.12 -6.98
CA ALA A 192 -16.75 7.79 -7.67
C ALA A 192 -16.77 7.48 -9.19
N HIS A 193 -17.03 6.23 -9.56
CA HIS A 193 -17.18 5.84 -10.96
C HIS A 193 -18.33 6.59 -11.66
N LYS A 194 -19.48 6.75 -10.99
CA LYS A 194 -20.66 7.45 -11.55
C LYS A 194 -20.44 8.93 -11.83
N VAL A 195 -19.55 9.60 -11.08
CA VAL A 195 -19.20 11.00 -11.30
C VAL A 195 -18.00 11.18 -12.24
N GLY A 196 -17.58 10.11 -12.93
CA GLY A 196 -16.50 10.15 -13.91
C GLY A 196 -15.09 10.12 -13.32
N HIS A 197 -14.94 9.83 -12.03
CA HIS A 197 -13.61 9.55 -11.47
C HIS A 197 -13.18 8.14 -11.85
N GLY A 198 -12.02 8.01 -12.50
CA GLY A 198 -11.41 6.75 -12.91
C GLY A 198 -10.04 6.53 -12.25
N SER A 199 -9.38 5.43 -12.58
CA SER A 199 -8.04 5.12 -12.07
C SER A 199 -7.04 6.22 -12.46
N VAL A 200 -6.21 6.62 -11.51
CA VAL A 200 -5.23 7.68 -11.68
C VAL A 200 -4.01 7.13 -12.42
N VAL A 201 -3.63 7.77 -13.53
CA VAL A 201 -2.42 7.39 -14.28
C VAL A 201 -1.23 8.19 -13.76
N VAL A 202 -0.25 7.48 -13.22
CA VAL A 202 0.95 8.04 -12.59
C VAL A 202 2.13 8.01 -13.55
N ASN A 203 3.01 9.02 -13.45
CA ASN A 203 4.33 8.96 -14.08
C ASN A 203 5.18 7.92 -13.33
N MET A 204 5.93 7.11 -14.08
CA MET A 204 6.75 6.01 -13.56
C MET A 204 8.20 6.10 -14.06
N THR A 205 8.62 7.24 -14.61
CA THR A 205 9.93 7.38 -15.26
C THR A 205 11.07 7.14 -14.27
N GLN A 206 11.06 7.85 -13.14
CA GLN A 206 12.08 7.72 -12.11
C GLN A 206 12.03 6.36 -11.44
N THR A 207 10.83 5.85 -11.15
CA THR A 207 10.64 4.51 -10.58
C THR A 207 11.23 3.42 -11.48
N ASN A 208 11.00 3.50 -12.79
CA ASN A 208 11.57 2.54 -13.75
C ASN A 208 13.08 2.69 -13.94
N GLU A 209 13.64 3.89 -13.74
CA GLU A 209 15.08 4.12 -13.77
C GLU A 209 15.79 3.56 -12.54
N CYS A 210 15.17 3.69 -11.35
CA CYS A 210 15.81 3.32 -10.09
C CYS A 210 15.52 1.88 -9.63
N SER A 211 14.45 1.25 -10.14
CA SER A 211 14.03 -0.10 -9.76
C SER A 211 14.08 -1.08 -10.94
N PRO A 212 15.13 -1.90 -11.04
CA PRO A 212 15.15 -3.04 -11.97
C PRO A 212 13.97 -3.98 -11.76
N THR A 213 13.51 -4.14 -10.51
CA THR A 213 12.37 -4.99 -10.17
C THR A 213 11.08 -4.49 -10.81
N ILE A 214 10.75 -3.20 -10.66
CA ILE A 214 9.55 -2.63 -11.28
C ILE A 214 9.70 -2.56 -12.81
N LYS A 215 10.89 -2.27 -13.32
CA LYS A 215 11.13 -2.28 -14.77
C LYS A 215 10.90 -3.65 -15.41
N ALA A 216 11.13 -4.73 -14.66
CA ALA A 216 10.92 -6.11 -15.09
C ALA A 216 9.52 -6.66 -14.74
N ILE A 217 8.63 -5.85 -14.17
CA ILE A 217 7.28 -6.30 -13.81
C ILE A 217 6.51 -6.65 -15.08
N GLY A 218 5.98 -7.87 -15.12
CA GLY A 218 5.13 -8.35 -16.21
C GLY A 218 3.66 -8.06 -15.96
N ASP A 219 2.82 -8.53 -16.88
CA ASP A 219 1.37 -8.45 -16.73
C ASP A 219 0.89 -9.26 -15.52
N ILE A 220 -0.22 -8.83 -14.90
CA ILE A 220 -0.89 -9.61 -13.85
C ILE A 220 -1.44 -10.90 -14.48
N THR A 221 -0.98 -12.04 -13.97
CA THR A 221 -1.40 -13.36 -14.44
C THR A 221 -2.53 -13.95 -13.58
N PRO A 222 -3.31 -14.91 -14.09
CA PRO A 222 -4.38 -15.57 -13.31
C PRO A 222 -3.89 -16.19 -12.00
N GLU A 223 -2.67 -16.70 -11.97
CA GLU A 223 -2.06 -17.35 -10.79
C GLU A 223 -1.94 -16.37 -9.61
N LEU A 224 -1.68 -15.08 -9.89
CA LEU A 224 -1.64 -14.02 -8.87
C LEU A 224 -3.01 -13.70 -8.27
N ILE A 225 -4.09 -14.24 -8.83
CA ILE A 225 -5.47 -14.03 -8.36
C ILE A 225 -5.99 -15.27 -7.60
N THR A 226 -5.36 -16.45 -7.77
CA THR A 226 -5.88 -17.73 -7.27
C THR A 226 -5.56 -18.08 -5.81
N HIS A 227 -4.70 -17.31 -5.12
CA HIS A 227 -4.21 -17.62 -3.76
C HIS A 227 -5.04 -17.05 -2.61
#